data_AF-A0A359LGE0-F1
#
_entry.id   AF-A0A359LGE0-F1
#
_cell.length_a   1.000
_cell.length_b   1.000
_cell.length_c   1.000
_cell.angle_alpha   90.00
_cell.angle_beta   90.00
_cell.angle_gamma   90.00
#
_symmetry.space_group_name_H-M   'P 1'
#
loop_
_entity.id
_entity.type
_entity.pdbx_description
1 polymer ?
#
loop_
_entity_poly.entity_id
_entity_poly.type
_entity_poly.pdbx_seq_one_letter_code
_entity_poly.pdbx_strand_id
1 'polypeptide(L)'
;MISIFITPLIAYAFSEEEIKLPLPQLEGKMSVEEALARRRSRREFKDYSLTLEQVSQLLWSAQGIIEKRIGFRIAPSAGATYPLIRNASGTL
;
A
#
# COMPACT_ATOMS: atom_id res chain seq x y z
N MET A 1 42.59 7.74 18.61
CA MET A 1 42.37 7.32 17.21
C MET A 1 40.87 7.14 17.02
N ILE A 2 40.34 7.81 16.01
CA ILE A 2 38.92 8.12 15.80
C ILE A 2 38.20 6.93 15.13
N SER A 3 36.91 6.83 15.46
CA SER A 3 35.79 6.34 14.64
C SER A 3 35.16 5.00 15.03
N ILE A 4 34.16 5.09 15.91
CA ILE A 4 33.05 4.15 15.99
C ILE A 4 31.97 4.70 15.05
N PHE A 5 31.81 4.11 13.86
CA PHE A 5 30.68 4.40 12.96
C PHE A 5 29.42 3.70 13.50
N ILE A 6 28.80 4.29 14.53
CA ILE A 6 27.40 4.04 14.85
C ILE A 6 26.62 5.12 14.10
N THR A 7 26.20 4.83 12.87
CA THR A 7 25.10 5.59 12.28
C THR A 7 23.91 5.44 13.22
N PRO A 8 23.34 6.53 13.76
CA PRO A 8 22.20 6.40 14.63
C PRO A 8 21.08 5.80 13.79
N LEU A 9 20.59 4.67 14.29
CA LEU A 9 19.21 4.23 14.22
C LEU A 9 18.31 5.45 13.99
N ILE A 10 17.91 5.68 12.73
CA ILE A 10 16.81 6.60 12.42
C ILE A 10 15.60 5.93 13.07
N ALA A 11 15.31 6.33 14.30
CA ALA A 11 13.99 6.18 14.88
C ALA A 11 13.07 6.98 13.97
N TYR A 12 12.43 6.28 13.03
CA TYR A 12 11.35 6.83 12.23
C TYR A 12 10.30 7.28 13.25
N ALA A 13 10.21 8.58 13.50
CA ALA A 13 9.18 9.14 14.36
C ALA A 13 7.84 8.74 13.75
N PHE A 14 7.14 7.83 14.40
CA PHE A 14 5.80 7.44 13.99
C PHE A 14 4.90 8.62 14.36
N SER A 15 4.55 9.47 13.39
CA SER A 15 3.57 10.51 13.63
C SER A 15 2.22 9.84 13.81
N GLU A 16 1.53 10.16 14.90
CA GLU A 16 0.22 9.61 15.25
C GLU A 16 -0.94 10.28 14.47
N GLU A 17 -0.61 11.17 13.53
CA GLU A 17 -1.60 11.83 12.67
C GLU A 17 -2.16 10.84 11.63
N GLU A 18 -3.43 10.48 11.80
CA GLU A 18 -4.17 9.64 10.88
C GLU A 18 -4.52 10.41 9.60
N ILE A 19 -4.01 9.94 8.46
CA ILE A 19 -4.33 10.51 7.15
C ILE A 19 -5.57 9.80 6.61
N LYS A 20 -6.68 10.54 6.48
CA LYS A 20 -7.89 10.02 5.82
C LYS A 20 -7.64 9.88 4.33
N LEU A 21 -7.76 8.66 3.85
CA LEU A 21 -7.64 8.34 2.44
C LEU A 21 -9.00 8.45 1.74
N PRO A 22 -9.04 8.93 0.48
CA PRO A 22 -10.27 8.92 -0.31
C PRO A 22 -10.75 7.49 -0.56
N LEU A 23 -12.03 7.33 -0.88
CA LEU A 23 -12.59 6.03 -1.25
C LEU A 23 -12.00 5.54 -2.58
N PRO A 24 -11.76 4.22 -2.73
CA PRO A 24 -11.25 3.66 -3.97
C PRO A 24 -12.31 3.69 -5.08
N GLN A 25 -11.86 3.78 -6.32
CA GLN A 25 -12.69 3.62 -7.51
C GLN A 25 -12.85 2.13 -7.82
N LEU A 26 -14.09 1.67 -7.87
CA LEU A 26 -14.42 0.25 -8.14
C LEU A 26 -14.49 -0.06 -9.64
N GLU A 27 -14.66 0.96 -10.47
CA GLU A 27 -14.73 0.83 -11.93
C GLU A 27 -13.46 1.39 -12.57
N GLY A 28 -12.71 0.52 -13.24
CA GLY A 28 -11.50 0.87 -13.96
C GLY A 28 -11.75 1.01 -15.46
N LYS A 29 -10.90 1.79 -16.14
CA LYS A 29 -10.92 1.93 -17.61
C LYS A 29 -10.10 0.84 -18.34
N MET A 30 -9.24 0.13 -17.63
CA MET A 30 -8.34 -0.89 -18.17
C MET A 30 -8.86 -2.27 -17.75
N SER A 31 -8.90 -3.21 -18.70
CA SER A 31 -9.28 -4.59 -18.38
C SER A 31 -8.16 -5.31 -17.62
N VAL A 32 -8.51 -6.39 -16.92
CA VAL A 32 -7.52 -7.21 -16.21
C VAL A 32 -6.51 -7.83 -17.19
N GLU A 33 -6.98 -8.27 -18.36
CA GLU A 33 -6.18 -8.86 -19.42
C GLU A 33 -5.15 -7.85 -19.97
N GLU A 34 -5.59 -6.61 -20.22
CA GLU A 34 -4.71 -5.53 -20.66
C GLU A 34 -3.63 -5.22 -19.61
N ALA A 35 -4.01 -5.17 -18.33
CA ALA A 35 -3.07 -4.94 -17.23
C ALA A 35 -2.02 -6.05 -17.14
N LEU A 36 -2.43 -7.30 -17.27
CA LEU A 36 -1.52 -8.45 -17.27
C LEU A 36 -0.55 -8.42 -18.47
N ALA A 37 -1.06 -8.10 -19.67
CA ALA A 37 -0.24 -8.02 -20.88
C ALA A 37 0.81 -6.89 -20.79
N ARG A 38 0.48 -5.77 -20.15
CA ARG A 38 1.37 -4.61 -20.00
C ARG A 38 2.31 -4.67 -18.80
N ARG A 39 2.11 -5.61 -17.86
CA ARG A 39 2.87 -5.69 -16.60
C ARG A 39 4.38 -5.86 -16.85
N ARG A 40 5.17 -4.91 -16.34
CA ARG A 40 6.64 -4.94 -16.35
C ARG A 40 7.20 -4.42 -15.03
N SER A 41 8.34 -4.94 -14.61
CA SER A 41 9.08 -4.36 -13.48
C SER A 41 9.83 -3.12 -13.94
N ARG A 42 9.50 -1.96 -13.38
CA ARG A 42 10.19 -0.67 -13.62
C ARG A 42 11.05 -0.35 -12.40
N ARG A 43 12.25 0.18 -12.62
CA ARG A 43 13.22 0.53 -11.57
C ARG A 43 13.67 2.00 -11.62
N GLU A 44 13.07 2.76 -12.53
CA GLU A 44 13.25 4.20 -12.68
C GLU A 44 11.91 4.86 -12.37
N PHE A 45 11.94 5.87 -11.50
CA PHE A 45 10.76 6.59 -11.03
C PHE A 45 10.93 8.08 -11.29
N LYS A 46 9.81 8.78 -11.36
CA LYS A 46 9.81 10.25 -11.50
C LYS A 46 9.87 10.89 -10.13
N ASP A 47 10.32 12.14 -10.09
CA ASP A 47 10.56 12.87 -8.83
C ASP A 47 9.28 13.43 -8.18
N TYR A 48 8.11 13.28 -8.81
CA TYR A 48 6.84 13.69 -8.22
C TYR A 48 6.23 12.59 -7.35
N SER A 49 5.59 13.01 -6.26
CA SER A 49 4.84 12.13 -5.37
C SER A 49 3.52 11.67 -6.00
N LEU A 50 3.00 10.54 -5.50
CA LEU A 50 1.66 10.08 -5.82
C LEU A 50 0.61 10.93 -5.10
N THR A 51 -0.56 11.12 -5.73
CA THR A 51 -1.70 11.76 -5.07
C THR A 51 -2.34 10.83 -4.05
N LEU A 52 -3.12 11.37 -3.11
CA LEU A 52 -3.81 10.54 -2.10
C LEU A 52 -4.81 9.57 -2.72
N GLU A 53 -5.42 9.91 -3.86
CA GLU A 53 -6.30 9.03 -4.62
C GLU A 53 -5.55 7.86 -5.24
N GLN A 54 -4.34 8.11 -5.75
CA GLN A 54 -3.49 7.05 -6.32
C GLN A 54 -2.99 6.11 -5.23
N VAL A 55 -2.58 6.67 -4.09
CA VAL A 55 -2.16 5.93 -2.89
C VAL A 55 -3.35 5.10 -2.37
N SER A 56 -4.47 5.76 -2.09
CA SER A 56 -5.85 5.28 -2.23
C SER A 56 -6.01 3.91 -2.87
N GLN A 57 -6.09 4.02 -4.19
CA GLN A 57 -6.39 2.94 -5.10
C GLN A 57 -5.38 1.80 -4.98
N LEU A 58 -4.08 2.10 -4.95
CA LEU A 58 -3.03 1.07 -4.90
C LEU A 58 -3.16 0.19 -3.67
N LEU A 59 -3.44 0.81 -2.52
CA LEU A 59 -3.48 0.11 -1.25
C LEU A 59 -4.75 -0.69 -1.08
N TRP A 60 -5.87 -0.14 -1.55
CA TRP A 60 -7.10 -0.91 -1.67
C TRP A 60 -6.90 -2.09 -2.61
N SER A 61 -6.36 -1.91 -3.82
CA SER A 61 -6.12 -3.02 -4.76
C SER A 61 -5.17 -4.10 -4.21
N ALA A 62 -4.22 -3.76 -3.35
CA ALA A 62 -3.27 -4.72 -2.78
C ALA A 62 -3.86 -5.56 -1.62
N GLN A 63 -4.57 -4.92 -0.67
CA GLN A 63 -5.00 -5.54 0.59
C GLN A 63 -6.34 -4.99 1.12
N GLY A 64 -7.11 -4.30 0.28
CA GLY A 64 -8.38 -3.68 0.64
C GLY A 64 -9.42 -4.69 1.12
N ILE A 65 -10.35 -4.24 1.95
CA ILE A 65 -11.45 -5.06 2.48
C ILE A 65 -12.59 -5.06 1.45
N ILE A 66 -13.06 -6.25 1.06
CA ILE A 66 -14.19 -6.46 0.15
C ILE A 66 -15.49 -6.73 0.87
N GLU A 67 -15.45 -7.44 2.01
CA GLU A 67 -16.63 -7.80 2.80
C GLU A 67 -16.40 -7.40 4.25
N LYS A 68 -16.90 -6.22 4.63
CA LYS A 68 -16.62 -5.63 5.96
C LYS A 68 -17.11 -6.49 7.13
N ARG A 69 -18.16 -7.29 6.93
CA ARG A 69 -18.75 -8.12 8.00
C ARG A 69 -17.85 -9.26 8.46
N ILE A 70 -17.14 -9.87 7.52
CA ILE A 70 -16.26 -11.03 7.77
C ILE A 70 -14.78 -10.68 7.66
N GLY A 71 -14.46 -9.45 7.21
CA GLY A 71 -13.09 -8.95 7.10
C GLY A 71 -12.32 -9.50 5.89
N PHE A 72 -13.01 -10.00 4.87
CA PHE A 72 -12.33 -10.53 3.69
C PHE A 72 -11.62 -9.44 2.91
N ARG A 73 -10.44 -9.79 2.39
CA ARG A 73 -9.58 -8.88 1.62
C ARG A 73 -9.54 -9.26 0.15
N ILE A 74 -9.15 -8.31 -0.69
CA ILE A 74 -8.93 -8.50 -2.14
C ILE A 74 -7.93 -9.64 -2.38
N ALA A 75 -6.84 -9.67 -1.60
CA ALA A 75 -5.88 -10.75 -1.68
C ALA A 75 -6.33 -11.96 -0.84
N PRO A 76 -6.41 -13.17 -1.42
CA PRO A 76 -6.68 -14.38 -0.65
C PRO A 76 -5.53 -14.69 0.30
N SER A 77 -5.84 -15.31 1.43
CA SER A 77 -4.86 -15.76 2.43
C SER A 77 -5.25 -17.14 2.94
N ALA A 78 -4.28 -18.02 3.14
CA ALA A 78 -4.51 -19.34 3.71
C ALA A 78 -5.19 -19.22 5.08
N GLY A 79 -6.35 -19.86 5.23
CA GLY A 79 -7.16 -19.79 6.45
C GLY A 79 -7.68 -18.39 6.82
N ALA A 80 -7.71 -17.44 5.88
CA ALA A 80 -8.08 -16.04 6.12
C ALA A 80 -7.30 -15.36 7.27
N THR A 81 -6.03 -15.78 7.45
CA THR A 81 -5.18 -15.32 8.55
C THR A 81 -4.56 -13.93 8.32
N TYR A 82 -4.47 -13.48 7.06
CA TYR A 82 -3.95 -12.17 6.63
C TYR A 82 -2.65 -11.74 7.34
N PRO A 83 -1.57 -12.55 7.27
CA PRO A 83 -0.33 -12.29 8.00
C PRO A 83 0.45 -11.07 7.49
N LEU A 84 0.10 -10.55 6.31
CA LEU A 84 0.74 -9.37 5.73
C LEU A 84 0.08 -8.09 6.26
N ILE A 85 0.81 -7.37 7.10
CA ILE A 85 0.40 -6.08 7.67
C ILE A 85 0.92 -4.95 6.78
N ARG A 86 0.05 -4.02 6.45
CA ARG A 86 0.42 -2.75 5.82
C ARG A 86 0.92 -1.82 6.91
N ASN A 87 2.15 -1.32 6.81
CA ASN A 87 2.77 -0.39 7.75
C ASN A 87 2.23 1.06 7.68
N ALA A 88 1.08 1.27 7.06
CA ALA A 88 0.42 2.58 7.02
C ALA A 88 -0.87 2.47 7.82
N SER A 89 -0.83 3.08 9.00
CA SER A 89 -1.94 3.19 9.94
C SER A 89 -3.02 4.07 9.32
N GLY A 90 -4.16 3.47 8.96
CA GLY A 90 -5.30 4.19 8.39
C GLY A 90 -6.35 3.19 7.91
N THR A 91 -7.51 3.21 8.54
CA THR A 91 -8.64 2.35 8.18
C THR A 91 -9.29 2.88 6.90
N LEU A 92 -9.42 2.04 5.86
CA LEU A 92 -10.21 2.33 4.63
C LEU A 92 -11.68 1.90 4.81
#